data_AF-A0A2H9LHJ6-F1
#
_entry.id   AF-A0A2H9LHJ6-F1
#
_cell.length_a   1.000
_cell.length_b   1.000
_cell.length_c   1.000
_cell.angle_alpha   90.00
_cell.angle_beta   90.00
_cell.angle_gamma   90.00
#
_symmetry.space_group_name_H-M   'P 1'
#
loop_
_entity.id
_entity.type
_entity.pdbx_description
1 polymer ?
#
loop_
_entity_poly.entity_id
_entity_poly.type
_entity_poly.pdbx_seq_one_letter_code
_entity_poly.pdbx_strand_id
1 'polypeptide(L)'
;MGTSKYINLIKIEPDKEKAKALFQLSEKRLSKIKFYDEEKESELILEAYYEIAKELMTAIMLCDGWKSMGHEELIIYLSQHYP
;
A
#
# COMPACT_ATOMS: atom_id res chain seq x y z
N MET A 1 -23.01 -1.88 -20.31
CA MET A 1 -23.00 -2.31 -18.89
C MET A 1 -21.65 -1.93 -18.31
N GLY A 2 -21.53 -0.75 -17.70
CA GLY A 2 -20.31 -0.38 -16.99
C GLY A 2 -20.32 -1.09 -15.65
N THR A 3 -19.50 -2.11 -15.49
CA THR A 3 -19.25 -2.71 -14.18
C THR A 3 -18.72 -1.59 -13.29
N SER A 4 -19.39 -1.35 -12.15
CA SER A 4 -18.89 -0.45 -11.12
C SER A 4 -17.46 -0.85 -10.83
N LYS A 5 -16.48 -0.02 -11.19
CA LYS A 5 -15.03 -0.34 -11.13
C LYS A 5 -14.49 -0.35 -9.69
N TYR A 6 -15.40 -0.40 -8.72
CA TYR A 6 -15.19 -0.24 -7.28
C TYR A 6 -15.90 -1.35 -6.49
N ILE A 7 -15.87 -2.60 -6.97
CA ILE A 7 -16.59 -3.71 -6.30
C ILE A 7 -16.16 -3.86 -4.82
N ASN A 8 -14.99 -3.33 -4.43
CA ASN A 8 -14.38 -3.57 -3.13
C ASN A 8 -13.72 -2.32 -2.48
N LEU A 9 -14.23 -1.11 -2.75
CA LEU A 9 -13.80 0.10 -2.04
C LEU A 9 -14.87 0.57 -1.04
N ILE A 10 -14.43 0.92 0.15
CA ILE A 10 -15.28 1.38 1.25
C ILE A 10 -14.90 2.83 1.56
N LYS A 11 -15.89 3.73 1.54
CA LYS A 11 -15.72 5.10 2.00
C LYS A 11 -15.64 5.12 3.52
N ILE A 12 -14.65 5.82 4.05
CA ILE A 12 -14.43 6.00 5.48
C ILE A 12 -14.12 7.47 5.79
N GLU A 13 -14.11 7.83 7.06
CA GLU A 13 -13.46 9.08 7.48
C GLU A 13 -11.95 8.96 7.27
N PRO A 14 -11.27 10.02 6.80
CA PRO A 14 -9.82 10.01 6.67
C PRO A 14 -9.11 9.66 7.98
N ASP A 15 -8.27 8.63 7.95
CA ASP A 15 -7.52 8.15 9.12
C ASP A 15 -6.03 8.46 8.96
N LYS A 16 -5.67 9.72 9.22
CA LYS A 16 -4.30 10.23 9.07
C LYS A 16 -3.33 9.63 10.09
N GLU A 17 -3.82 9.24 11.26
CA GLU A 17 -2.98 8.61 12.28
C GLU A 17 -2.52 7.24 11.81
N LYS A 18 -3.46 6.42 11.31
CA LYS A 18 -3.13 5.12 10.74
C LYS A 18 -2.31 5.23 9.45
N ALA A 19 -2.60 6.21 8.60
CA ALA A 19 -1.77 6.48 7.42
C ALA A 19 -0.32 6.79 7.81
N LYS A 20 -0.11 7.62 8.83
CA LYS A 20 1.22 7.93 9.37
C LYS A 20 1.91 6.70 9.95
N ALA A 21 1.18 5.84 10.67
CA ALA A 21 1.73 4.61 11.21
C ALA A 21 2.20 3.64 10.11
N LEU A 22 1.43 3.50 9.02
CA LEU A 22 1.80 2.70 7.85
C LEU A 22 3.02 3.27 7.14
N PHE A 23 3.08 4.59 6.95
CA PHE A 23 4.26 5.25 6.39
C PHE A 23 5.51 4.94 7.21
N GLN A 24 5.46 5.10 8.54
CA GLN A 24 6.58 4.79 9.44
C GLN A 24 6.97 3.31 9.40
N LEU A 25 6.01 2.41 9.22
CA LEU A 25 6.29 0.98 9.06
C LEU A 25 7.06 0.72 7.75
N SER A 26 6.65 1.37 6.66
CA SER A 26 7.31 1.24 5.37
C SER A 26 8.75 1.76 5.39
N GLU A 27 9.01 2.87 6.10
CA GLU A 27 10.37 3.40 6.30
C GLU A 27 11.25 2.42 7.09
N LYS A 28 10.69 1.83 8.17
CA LYS A 28 11.41 0.81 8.95
C LYS A 28 11.73 -0.41 8.10
N ARG A 29 10.79 -0.86 7.26
CA ARG A 29 11.00 -2.00 6.36
C ARG A 29 12.08 -1.70 5.32
N LEU A 30 12.01 -0.53 4.68
CA LEU A 30 13.03 -0.08 3.72
C LEU A 30 14.42 -0.03 4.37
N SER A 31 14.51 0.48 5.60
CA SER A 31 15.78 0.54 6.33
C SER A 31 16.37 -0.84 6.65
N LYS A 32 15.55 -1.90 6.64
CA LYS A 32 15.99 -3.27 6.92
C LYS A 32 16.51 -4.00 5.68
N ILE A 33 16.04 -3.64 4.49
CA ILE A 33 16.40 -4.32 3.23
C ILE A 33 17.91 -4.37 3.02
N LYS A 34 18.63 -3.30 3.38
CA LYS A 34 20.09 -3.23 3.26
C LYS A 34 20.88 -4.23 4.11
N PHE A 35 20.22 -4.94 5.03
CA PHE A 35 20.85 -5.97 5.86
C PHE A 35 20.62 -7.39 5.34
N TYR A 36 19.80 -7.55 4.29
CA TYR A 36 19.63 -8.83 3.62
C TYR A 36 20.80 -9.10 2.66
N ASP A 37 21.15 -10.37 2.55
CA ASP A 37 22.08 -10.88 1.54
C ASP A 37 21.36 -11.01 0.20
N GLU A 38 21.70 -10.18 -0.78
CA GLU A 38 21.01 -10.13 -2.08
C GLU A 38 21.02 -11.47 -2.84
N GLU A 39 22.07 -12.29 -2.67
CA GLU A 39 22.18 -13.57 -3.37
C GLU A 39 21.36 -14.66 -2.68
N LYS A 40 21.30 -14.62 -1.34
CA LYS A 40 20.65 -15.68 -0.54
C LYS A 40 19.21 -15.37 -0.15
N GLU A 41 18.85 -14.09 -0.09
CA GLU A 41 17.60 -13.60 0.50
C GLU A 41 16.78 -12.74 -0.48
N SER A 42 16.99 -12.92 -1.78
CA SER A 42 16.28 -12.18 -2.84
C SER A 42 14.75 -12.24 -2.73
N GLU A 43 14.18 -13.36 -2.29
CA GLU A 43 12.74 -13.50 -2.02
C GLU A 43 12.27 -12.56 -0.89
N LEU A 44 13.05 -12.44 0.19
CA LEU A 44 12.74 -11.55 1.32
C LEU A 44 12.85 -10.08 0.91
N ILE A 45 13.81 -9.74 0.05
CA ILE A 45 13.95 -8.40 -0.51
C ILE A 45 12.72 -8.05 -1.36
N LEU A 46 12.31 -8.96 -2.25
CA LEU A 46 11.14 -8.77 -3.10
C LEU A 46 9.86 -8.60 -2.27
N GLU A 47 9.66 -9.49 -1.29
CA GLU A 47 8.53 -9.41 -0.35
C GLU A 47 8.54 -8.08 0.41
N ALA A 48 9.71 -7.63 0.87
CA ALA A 48 9.83 -6.37 1.59
C ALA A 48 9.40 -5.17 0.73
N TYR A 49 9.82 -5.12 -0.54
CA TYR A 49 9.38 -4.07 -1.46
C TYR A 49 7.88 -4.15 -1.78
N TYR A 50 7.33 -5.35 -1.91
CA TYR A 50 5.89 -5.54 -2.11
C TYR A 50 5.08 -5.02 -0.92
N GLU A 51 5.50 -5.32 0.31
CA GLU A 51 4.86 -4.81 1.52
C GLU A 51 5.00 -3.29 1.64
N ILE A 52 6.18 -2.71 1.35
CA ILE A 52 6.37 -1.24 1.33
C ILE A 52 5.37 -0.59 0.39
N ALA A 53 5.25 -1.09 -0.84
CA ALA A 53 4.31 -0.56 -1.81
C ALA A 53 2.87 -0.62 -1.27
N LYS A 54 2.42 -1.77 -0.77
CA LYS A 54 1.07 -1.91 -0.20
C LYS A 54 0.80 -0.98 0.97
N GLU A 55 1.75 -0.86 1.90
CA GLU A 55 1.65 0.01 3.08
C GLU A 55 1.48 1.47 2.65
N LEU A 56 2.28 1.94 1.67
CA LEU A 56 2.19 3.28 1.11
C LEU A 56 0.89 3.53 0.36
N MET A 57 0.47 2.61 -0.52
CA MET A 57 -0.79 2.74 -1.25
C MET A 57 -1.99 2.81 -0.28
N THR A 58 -1.97 1.98 0.76
CA THR A 58 -3.00 1.99 1.80
C THR A 58 -2.98 3.31 2.58
N ALA A 59 -1.81 3.84 2.93
CA ALA A 59 -1.69 5.11 3.63
C ALA A 59 -2.28 6.27 2.82
N ILE A 60 -2.03 6.32 1.51
CA ILE A 60 -2.62 7.33 0.62
C ILE A 60 -4.16 7.21 0.62
N MET A 61 -4.69 6.00 0.45
CA MET A 61 -6.14 5.79 0.48
C MET A 61 -6.80 6.21 1.80
N LEU A 62 -6.15 5.91 2.93
CA LEU A 62 -6.65 6.32 4.24
C LEU A 62 -6.68 7.84 4.38
N CYS A 63 -5.68 8.57 3.84
CA CYS A 63 -5.71 10.03 3.79
C CYS A 63 -6.88 10.57 2.94
N ASP A 64 -7.24 9.85 1.87
CA ASP A 64 -8.35 10.21 0.98
C ASP A 64 -9.73 9.77 1.52
N GLY A 65 -9.76 9.11 2.68
CA GLY A 65 -10.98 8.58 3.29
C GLY A 65 -11.55 7.39 2.53
N TRP A 66 -10.67 6.49 2.08
CA TRP A 66 -11.03 5.23 1.41
C TRP A 66 -10.27 4.05 2.01
N LYS A 67 -10.86 2.87 1.90
CA LYS A 67 -10.24 1.61 2.27
C LYS A 67 -10.54 0.57 1.19
N SER A 68 -9.56 -0.24 0.80
CA SER A 68 -9.78 -1.39 -0.10
C SER A 68 -10.04 -2.68 0.69
N MET A 69 -10.66 -3.66 0.03
CA MET A 69 -10.76 -5.04 0.52
C MET A 69 -9.78 -6.00 -0.16
N GLY A 70 -8.97 -5.50 -1.10
CA GLY A 70 -8.00 -6.29 -1.86
C GLY A 70 -6.84 -5.45 -2.39
N HIS A 71 -5.78 -6.13 -2.83
CA HIS A 71 -4.55 -5.48 -3.29
C HIS A 71 -4.70 -4.92 -4.71
N GLU A 72 -5.51 -5.54 -5.57
CA GLU A 72 -5.76 -5.05 -6.93
C GLU A 72 -6.41 -3.67 -6.88
N GLU A 73 -7.35 -3.48 -5.96
CA GLU A 73 -8.06 -2.23 -5.79
C GLU A 73 -7.17 -1.09 -5.28
N LEU A 74 -6.08 -1.38 -4.57
CA LEU A 74 -5.08 -0.35 -4.20
C LEU A 74 -4.46 0.27 -5.47
N ILE A 75 -4.03 -0.60 -6.38
CA ILE A 75 -3.37 -0.20 -7.64
C ILE A 75 -4.36 0.51 -8.54
N ILE A 76 -5.56 -0.05 -8.70
CA ILE A 76 -6.63 0.55 -9.51
C ILE A 76 -6.99 1.93 -8.98
N TYR A 77 -7.17 2.07 -7.66
CA TYR A 77 -7.50 3.35 -7.05
C TYR A 77 -6.45 4.41 -7.36
N LEU A 78 -5.17 4.11 -7.12
CA LEU A 78 -4.09 5.05 -7.35
C LEU A 78 -3.94 5.42 -8.81
N SER A 79 -3.98 4.44 -9.73
CA SER A 79 -3.88 4.72 -11.18
C SER A 79 -4.95 5.67 -11.72
N GLN A 80 -6.10 5.77 -11.02
CA GLN A 80 -7.22 6.63 -11.42
C GLN A 80 -7.19 8.01 -10.75
N HIS A 81 -6.68 8.09 -9.52
CA HIS A 81 -6.68 9.32 -8.72
C HIS A 81 -5.33 10.05 -8.75
N TYR A 82 -4.25 9.35 -9.11
CA TYR A 82 -2.86 9.81 -9.14
C TYR A 82 -2.14 9.31 -10.41
N PRO A 83 -2.47 9.84 -11.60
CA PRO A 83 -1.89 9.41 -12.89
C PRO A 83 -0.47 9.91 -13.15
#